data_AF-A0A9E3H141-F1
#
_entry.id   AF-A0A9E3H141-F1
#
_cell.length_a   1.000
_cell.length_b   1.000
_cell.length_c   1.000
_cell.angle_alpha   90.00
_cell.angle_beta   90.00
_cell.angle_gamma   90.00
#
_symmetry.space_group_name_H-M   'P 1'
#
loop_
_entity.id
_entity.type
_entity.pdbx_description
1 polymer ?
#
loop_
_entity_poly.entity_id
_entity_poly.type
_entity_poly.pdbx_seq_one_letter_code
_entity_poly.pdbx_strand_id
1 'polypeptide(L)'
;MVFPGAARAERASIPAGLIVGPGLSAPGARPGLAAPPSAAVPVGPFWQMAPLPVPAGRVRVAPFSAMAGPGLQCRQAIAAAERGEGIPPRLLQAIGLVESGRQVAAGGTMLPWPWTIDVEGRGAFYPDAAQAIAAVRAAQATGARSIDVGCLQVNLLHHPHAFASLAEAFDPAANARYAAAFLRRLFAATHDWAAAAAAYHSQTPALAGPYRAQVMAAWARLGGPAGGGTVVASGGAGGAASPFAPVTPLAMAPPRLAAGFRIIRSGPAGGAAPPGRSLAAYRSQPIPFDRGG
;
A
#
# COMPACT_ATOMS: atom_id res chain seq x y z
N MET A 1 -22.37 -55.79 12.32
CA MET A 1 -22.12 -56.14 10.90
C MET A 1 -21.03 -55.23 10.38
N VAL A 2 -19.85 -55.80 10.20
CA VAL A 2 -18.69 -55.21 9.53
C VAL A 2 -18.77 -55.68 8.09
N PHE A 3 -18.69 -54.80 7.09
CA PHE A 3 -17.94 -55.06 5.85
C PHE A 3 -17.54 -53.71 5.18
N PRO A 4 -16.40 -53.66 4.48
CA PRO A 4 -15.59 -52.47 4.20
C PRO A 4 -15.58 -52.09 2.70
N GLY A 5 -14.77 -51.09 2.31
CA GLY A 5 -14.34 -50.97 0.92
C GLY A 5 -13.84 -49.59 0.49
N ALA A 6 -12.64 -49.20 0.93
CA ALA A 6 -11.90 -48.07 0.37
C ALA A 6 -11.22 -48.50 -0.95
N ALA A 7 -11.64 -47.90 -2.07
CA ALA A 7 -10.97 -48.08 -3.35
C ALA A 7 -9.70 -47.19 -3.40
N ARG A 8 -8.53 -47.83 -3.45
CA ARG A 8 -7.26 -47.22 -3.84
C ARG A 8 -7.27 -46.99 -5.35
N ALA A 9 -6.99 -45.76 -5.78
CA ALA A 9 -6.64 -45.49 -7.17
C ALA A 9 -5.16 -45.82 -7.39
N GLU A 10 -4.90 -46.81 -8.25
CA GLU A 10 -3.59 -47.19 -8.75
C GLU A 10 -2.94 -46.07 -9.57
N ARG A 11 -1.64 -45.85 -9.33
CA ARG A 11 -0.77 -45.06 -10.20
C ARG A 11 -0.38 -45.93 -11.39
N ALA A 12 -0.81 -45.55 -12.59
CA ALA A 12 -0.33 -46.14 -13.83
C ALA A 12 1.10 -45.66 -14.12
N SER A 13 2.02 -46.62 -14.15
CA SER A 13 3.40 -46.47 -14.64
C SER A 13 3.40 -46.31 -16.16
N ILE A 14 4.07 -45.28 -16.67
CA ILE A 14 4.31 -45.06 -18.10
C ILE A 14 5.64 -45.74 -18.48
N PRO A 15 5.71 -46.54 -19.56
CA PRO A 15 6.95 -47.17 -19.99
C PRO A 15 7.87 -46.21 -20.74
N ALA A 16 9.17 -46.41 -20.52
CA ALA A 16 10.29 -45.72 -21.16
C ALA A 16 10.41 -46.10 -22.64
N GLY A 17 10.48 -45.09 -23.51
CA GLY A 17 10.70 -45.22 -24.94
C GLY A 17 11.82 -44.29 -25.42
N LEU A 18 13.00 -44.90 -25.58
CA LEU A 18 14.11 -44.60 -26.49
C LEU A 18 13.96 -43.37 -27.41
N ILE A 19 14.77 -42.32 -27.19
CA ILE A 19 15.15 -41.36 -28.25
C ILE A 19 16.67 -41.30 -28.33
N VAL A 20 17.16 -41.64 -29.52
CA VAL A 20 18.57 -41.66 -29.95
C VAL A 20 18.96 -40.27 -30.49
N GLY A 21 20.17 -39.81 -30.13
CA GLY A 21 20.99 -38.95 -30.99
C GLY A 21 21.33 -37.55 -30.46
N PRO A 22 22.60 -37.28 -30.10
CA PRO A 22 23.11 -35.92 -29.92
C PRO A 22 23.67 -35.40 -31.25
N GLY A 23 22.98 -34.43 -31.86
CA GLY A 23 23.49 -33.64 -32.99
C GLY A 23 24.01 -32.30 -32.50
N LEU A 24 25.28 -32.24 -32.11
CA LEU A 24 25.97 -30.99 -31.80
C LEU A 24 26.44 -30.36 -33.12
N SER A 25 25.67 -29.40 -33.64
CA SER A 25 26.13 -28.52 -34.72
C SER A 25 27.12 -27.48 -34.18
N ALA A 26 28.32 -27.49 -34.75
CA ALA A 26 29.38 -26.52 -34.49
C ALA A 26 29.00 -25.10 -34.99
N PRO A 27 29.49 -24.03 -34.33
CA PRO A 27 29.29 -22.67 -34.81
C PRO A 27 30.17 -22.36 -36.03
N GLY A 28 29.52 -21.83 -37.07
CA GLY A 28 30.14 -21.42 -38.33
C GLY A 28 31.22 -20.34 -38.14
N ALA A 29 32.28 -20.49 -38.93
CA ALA A 29 33.41 -19.60 -39.03
C ALA A 29 33.00 -18.17 -39.40
N ARG A 30 33.59 -17.18 -38.72
CA ARG A 30 33.46 -15.76 -39.05
C ARG A 30 34.31 -15.47 -40.29
N PRO A 31 33.79 -14.80 -41.33
CA PRO A 31 34.64 -14.33 -42.42
C PRO A 31 35.60 -13.26 -41.91
N GLY A 32 36.89 -13.43 -42.22
CA GLY A 32 37.95 -12.49 -41.91
C GLY A 32 37.70 -11.15 -42.62
N LEU A 33 37.50 -10.09 -41.84
CA LEU A 33 37.58 -8.73 -42.34
C LEU A 33 39.05 -8.43 -42.65
N ALA A 34 39.34 -8.22 -43.93
CA ALA A 34 40.61 -7.71 -44.40
C ALA A 34 40.91 -6.35 -43.73
N ALA A 35 42.14 -6.20 -43.23
CA ALA A 35 42.64 -4.92 -42.75
C ALA A 35 42.70 -3.92 -43.92
N PRO A 36 42.16 -2.69 -43.80
CA PRO A 36 42.32 -1.68 -44.83
C PRO A 36 43.79 -1.23 -44.90
N PRO A 37 44.29 -0.85 -46.10
CA PRO A 37 45.63 -0.28 -46.22
C PRO A 37 45.71 1.05 -45.46
N SER A 38 46.81 1.26 -44.74
CA SER A 38 47.16 2.52 -44.09
C SER A 38 47.28 3.62 -45.13
N ALA A 39 46.20 4.38 -45.34
CA ALA A 39 46.26 5.64 -46.06
C ALA A 39 46.81 6.72 -45.12
N ALA A 40 47.92 7.34 -45.50
CA ALA A 40 48.49 8.48 -44.80
C ALA A 40 47.47 9.63 -44.76
N VAL A 41 47.09 10.06 -43.56
CA VAL A 41 46.23 11.22 -43.35
C VAL A 41 47.07 12.48 -43.56
N PRO A 42 46.75 13.37 -44.51
CA PRO A 42 47.44 14.65 -44.63
C PRO A 42 47.07 15.52 -43.44
N VAL A 43 48.09 15.95 -42.69
CA VAL A 43 47.95 16.88 -41.56
C VAL A 43 47.80 18.30 -42.13
N GLY A 44 46.60 18.64 -42.57
CA GLY A 44 46.22 20.01 -42.94
C GLY A 44 45.72 20.81 -41.74
N PRO A 45 45.76 22.16 -41.77
CA PRO A 45 45.30 22.98 -40.65
C PRO A 45 43.79 22.81 -40.43
N PHE A 46 43.42 22.35 -39.23
CA PHE A 46 42.08 21.94 -38.78
C PHE A 46 40.98 23.04 -38.76
N TRP A 47 41.21 24.20 -39.37
CA TRP A 47 40.39 25.42 -39.19
C TRP A 47 39.45 25.78 -40.35
N GLN A 48 39.11 24.84 -41.25
CA GLN A 48 38.23 25.13 -42.40
C GLN A 48 37.10 24.12 -42.64
N MET A 49 36.47 23.59 -41.59
CA MET A 49 35.16 22.93 -41.75
C MET A 49 34.05 23.79 -41.14
N ALA A 50 33.27 24.42 -42.02
CA ALA A 50 32.02 25.08 -41.63
C ALA A 50 31.02 24.02 -41.13
N PRO A 51 30.33 24.25 -40.00
CA PRO A 51 29.35 23.31 -39.49
C PRO A 51 28.14 23.24 -40.43
N LEU A 52 27.76 22.02 -40.83
CA LEU A 52 26.52 21.78 -41.57
C LEU A 52 25.31 22.19 -40.69
N PRO A 53 24.27 22.84 -41.25
CA PRO A 53 23.09 23.22 -40.49
C PRO A 53 22.32 21.96 -40.07
N VAL A 54 22.21 21.71 -38.76
CA VAL A 54 21.33 20.69 -38.20
C VAL A 54 19.89 21.18 -38.38
N PRO A 55 19.00 20.47 -39.11
CA PRO A 55 17.62 20.88 -39.23
C PRO A 55 16.95 20.80 -37.85
N ALA A 56 16.44 21.93 -37.38
CA ALA A 56 15.67 22.05 -36.14
C ALA A 56 14.30 21.37 -36.28
N GLY A 57 14.28 20.04 -36.31
CA GLY A 57 13.07 19.25 -36.18
C GLY A 57 12.52 19.39 -34.77
N ARG A 58 11.42 20.12 -34.60
CA ARG A 58 10.68 20.15 -33.33
C ARG A 58 10.13 18.75 -33.05
N VAL A 59 10.75 18.02 -32.12
CA VAL A 59 10.13 16.83 -31.54
C VAL A 59 8.91 17.29 -30.75
N ARG A 60 7.71 17.04 -31.29
CA ARG A 60 6.46 17.19 -30.54
C ARG A 60 6.40 16.07 -29.50
N VAL A 61 6.80 16.36 -28.27
CA VAL A 61 6.49 15.50 -27.14
C VAL A 61 5.01 15.69 -26.83
N ALA A 62 4.16 14.75 -27.25
CA ALA A 62 2.78 14.74 -26.80
C ALA A 62 2.74 14.55 -25.27
N PRO A 63 1.91 15.31 -24.53
CA PRO A 63 1.75 15.06 -23.11
C PRO A 63 1.04 13.72 -22.93
N PHE A 64 1.77 12.71 -22.45
CA PHE A 64 1.14 11.53 -21.89
C PHE A 64 0.55 11.93 -20.54
N SER A 65 -0.70 12.42 -20.52
CA SER A 65 -1.52 12.38 -19.30
C SER A 65 -1.88 10.92 -19.04
N ALA A 66 -0.91 10.13 -18.57
CA ALA A 66 -1.20 8.84 -17.97
C ALA A 66 -2.16 9.11 -16.81
N MET A 67 -3.38 8.56 -16.86
CA MET A 67 -4.25 8.55 -15.68
C MET A 67 -3.42 8.04 -14.51
N ALA A 68 -3.40 8.80 -13.42
CA ALA A 68 -2.62 8.45 -12.24
C ALA A 68 -2.99 7.02 -11.83
N GLY A 69 -2.00 6.13 -11.73
CA GLY A 69 -2.24 4.75 -11.31
C GLY A 69 -2.96 4.71 -9.96
N PRO A 70 -3.66 3.62 -9.61
CA PRO A 70 -4.59 3.61 -8.48
C PRO A 70 -3.97 4.09 -7.15
N GLY A 71 -2.74 3.69 -6.86
CA GLY A 71 -2.04 4.15 -5.66
C GLY A 71 -1.67 5.65 -5.66
N LEU A 72 -1.46 6.25 -6.84
CA LEU A 72 -1.26 7.69 -6.96
C LEU A 72 -2.56 8.46 -6.70
N GLN A 73 -3.72 7.89 -7.06
CA GLN A 73 -5.02 8.48 -6.74
C GLN A 73 -5.23 8.57 -5.22
N CYS A 74 -4.92 7.50 -4.47
CA CYS A 74 -4.90 7.55 -3.01
C CYS A 74 -3.93 8.63 -2.50
N ARG A 75 -2.68 8.67 -3.00
CA ARG A 75 -1.69 9.67 -2.57
C ARG A 75 -2.19 11.10 -2.76
N GLN A 76 -2.80 11.40 -3.91
CA GLN A 76 -3.31 12.74 -4.24
C GLN A 76 -4.51 13.11 -3.36
N ALA A 77 -5.47 12.19 -3.20
CA ALA A 77 -6.64 12.36 -2.36
C ALA A 77 -6.27 12.59 -0.89
N ILE A 78 -5.35 11.77 -0.36
CA ILE A 78 -4.82 11.90 1.00
C ILE A 78 -4.16 13.25 1.21
N ALA A 79 -3.28 13.67 0.29
CA ALA A 79 -2.62 14.97 0.42
C ALA A 79 -3.62 16.14 0.38
N ALA A 80 -4.69 16.03 -0.41
CA ALA A 80 -5.75 17.03 -0.44
C ALA A 80 -6.54 17.06 0.88
N ALA A 81 -6.88 15.90 1.42
CA ALA A 81 -7.60 15.79 2.69
C ALA A 81 -6.76 16.26 3.89
N GLU A 82 -5.45 15.97 3.91
CA GLU A 82 -4.53 16.50 4.92
C GLU A 82 -4.55 18.03 4.96
N ARG A 83 -4.49 18.68 3.79
CA ARG A 83 -4.59 20.15 3.70
C ARG A 83 -5.96 20.66 4.14
N GLY A 84 -7.04 20.00 3.76
CA GLY A 84 -8.40 20.41 4.09
C GLY A 84 -8.70 20.37 5.60
N GLU A 85 -8.12 19.41 6.31
CA GLU A 85 -8.37 19.21 7.76
C GLU A 85 -7.26 19.78 8.67
N GLY A 86 -6.24 20.43 8.09
CA GLY A 86 -5.09 20.95 8.84
C GLY A 86 -4.27 19.85 9.52
N ILE A 87 -4.21 18.67 8.90
CA ILE A 87 -3.39 17.54 9.37
C ILE A 87 -1.95 17.78 8.92
N PRO A 88 -0.93 17.50 9.76
CA PRO A 88 0.46 17.58 9.36
C PRO A 88 0.74 16.82 8.06
N PRO A 89 1.51 17.41 7.12
CA PRO A 89 1.80 16.76 5.85
C PRO A 89 2.35 15.34 6.06
N ARG A 90 1.89 14.40 5.23
CA ARG A 90 2.31 13.01 5.19
C ARG A 90 1.91 12.14 6.39
N LEU A 91 1.21 12.66 7.40
CA LEU A 91 0.76 11.84 8.53
C LEU A 91 -0.33 10.85 8.11
N LEU A 92 -1.37 11.33 7.42
CA LEU A 92 -2.44 10.48 6.91
C LEU A 92 -1.91 9.57 5.78
N GLN A 93 -0.91 10.04 5.03
CA GLN A 93 -0.22 9.17 4.09
C GLN A 93 0.54 8.02 4.77
N ALA A 94 1.18 8.28 5.91
CA ALA A 94 1.83 7.24 6.70
C ALA A 94 0.82 6.19 7.19
N ILE A 95 -0.35 6.64 7.68
CA ILE A 95 -1.47 5.76 8.02
C ILE A 95 -1.87 4.91 6.81
N GLY A 96 -2.10 5.52 5.64
CA GLY A 96 -2.48 4.77 4.44
C GLY A 96 -1.46 3.74 3.97
N LEU A 97 -0.17 3.98 4.20
CA LEU A 97 0.88 2.99 3.90
C LEU A 97 0.84 1.79 4.86
N VAL A 98 0.52 2.02 6.13
CA VAL A 98 0.37 0.95 7.12
C VAL A 98 -0.92 0.16 6.86
N GLU A 99 -2.00 0.84 6.52
CA GLU A 99 -3.33 0.25 6.33
C GLU A 99 -3.47 -0.51 4.99
N SER A 100 -3.03 0.07 3.87
CA SER A 100 -3.30 -0.47 2.54
C SER A 100 -2.09 -0.42 1.60
N GLY A 101 -0.88 -0.32 2.15
CA GLY A 101 0.35 -0.22 1.38
C GLY A 101 0.56 -1.41 0.43
N ARG A 102 0.73 -1.10 -0.86
CA ARG A 102 1.04 -2.07 -1.92
C ARG A 102 2.19 -1.57 -2.80
N GLN A 103 3.07 -2.49 -3.20
CA GLN A 103 4.08 -2.20 -4.22
C GLN A 103 3.40 -2.08 -5.59
N VAL A 104 3.53 -0.91 -6.24
CA VAL A 104 2.93 -0.67 -7.58
C VAL A 104 3.74 -1.27 -8.73
N ALA A 105 4.97 -1.72 -8.47
CA ALA A 105 5.82 -2.49 -9.39
C ALA A 105 6.84 -3.30 -8.56
N ALA A 106 7.48 -4.31 -9.15
CA ALA A 106 8.56 -5.05 -8.49
C ALA A 106 9.72 -4.10 -8.15
N GLY A 107 10.09 -4.00 -6.86
CA GLY A 107 11.05 -2.99 -6.38
C GLY A 107 10.55 -1.54 -6.42
N GLY A 108 9.26 -1.33 -6.72
CA GLY A 108 8.64 -0.02 -6.85
C GLY A 108 8.16 0.58 -5.53
N THR A 109 7.68 1.82 -5.61
CA THR A 109 7.21 2.58 -4.46
C THR A 109 6.01 1.92 -3.78
N MET A 110 6.01 1.89 -2.45
CA MET A 110 4.82 1.55 -1.66
C MET A 110 3.81 2.69 -1.72
N LEU A 111 2.58 2.37 -2.06
CA LEU A 111 1.46 3.31 -2.13
C LEU A 111 0.22 2.71 -1.48
N PRO A 112 -0.61 3.50 -0.79
CA PRO A 112 -1.93 3.05 -0.37
C PRO A 112 -2.73 2.64 -1.61
N TRP A 113 -3.48 1.55 -1.54
CA TRP A 113 -4.21 1.01 -2.68
C TRP A 113 -5.72 1.17 -2.50
N PRO A 114 -6.45 1.74 -3.49
CA PRO A 114 -7.84 2.15 -3.29
C PRO A 114 -8.81 0.98 -3.24
N TRP A 115 -8.48 -0.18 -3.82
CA TRP A 115 -9.37 -1.34 -3.86
C TRP A 115 -8.85 -2.44 -2.93
N THR A 116 -8.57 -2.02 -1.71
CA THR A 116 -8.12 -2.87 -0.60
C THR A 116 -9.31 -3.17 0.29
N ILE A 117 -9.47 -4.45 0.66
CA ILE A 117 -10.43 -4.84 1.70
C ILE A 117 -9.73 -5.65 2.77
N ASP A 118 -10.20 -5.52 4.00
CA ASP A 118 -9.92 -6.49 5.06
C ASP A 118 -11.26 -7.02 5.57
N VAL A 119 -11.47 -8.33 5.48
CA VAL A 119 -12.69 -8.99 5.98
C VAL A 119 -12.33 -9.80 7.21
N GLU A 120 -12.73 -9.31 8.38
CA GLU A 120 -12.53 -10.00 9.66
C GLU A 120 -11.04 -10.35 9.93
N GLY A 121 -10.10 -9.49 9.53
CA GLY A 121 -8.65 -9.68 9.64
C GLY A 121 -7.99 -10.36 8.44
N ARG A 122 -8.70 -10.48 7.32
CA ARG A 122 -8.19 -11.09 6.09
C ARG A 122 -8.14 -10.07 4.97
N GLY A 123 -6.95 -9.50 4.78
CA GLY A 123 -6.63 -8.52 3.76
C GLY A 123 -6.52 -9.09 2.34
N ALA A 124 -7.11 -8.39 1.36
CA ALA A 124 -6.95 -8.65 -0.06
C ALA A 124 -6.88 -7.36 -0.89
N PHE A 125 -6.07 -7.39 -1.95
CA PHE A 125 -5.99 -6.31 -2.95
C PHE A 125 -6.70 -6.72 -4.23
N TYR A 126 -7.54 -5.83 -4.76
CA TYR A 126 -8.26 -6.02 -6.01
C TYR A 126 -7.75 -5.08 -7.11
N PRO A 127 -7.83 -5.48 -8.38
CA PRO A 127 -7.34 -4.68 -9.50
C PRO A 127 -8.26 -3.52 -9.87
N ASP A 128 -9.52 -3.52 -9.44
CA ASP A 128 -10.52 -2.50 -9.73
C ASP A 128 -11.61 -2.44 -8.64
N ALA A 129 -12.42 -1.37 -8.67
CA ALA A 129 -13.50 -1.14 -7.71
C ALA A 129 -14.60 -2.20 -7.81
N ALA A 130 -14.94 -2.67 -9.00
CA ALA A 130 -16.06 -3.58 -9.20
C ALA A 130 -15.79 -4.93 -8.51
N GLN A 131 -14.57 -5.45 -8.62
CA GLN A 131 -14.16 -6.69 -7.96
C GLN A 131 -14.11 -6.53 -6.43
N ALA A 132 -13.62 -5.41 -5.92
CA ALA A 132 -13.63 -5.15 -4.48
C ALA A 132 -15.06 -5.05 -3.93
N ILE A 133 -15.96 -4.34 -4.63
CA ILE A 133 -17.38 -4.23 -4.27
C ILE A 133 -18.05 -5.61 -4.27
N ALA A 134 -17.81 -6.42 -5.30
CA ALA A 134 -18.34 -7.77 -5.38
C ALA A 134 -17.87 -8.64 -4.21
N ALA A 135 -16.59 -8.54 -3.83
CA ALA A 135 -16.02 -9.26 -2.71
C ALA A 135 -16.62 -8.82 -1.36
N VAL A 136 -16.82 -7.52 -1.15
CA VAL A 136 -17.49 -7.00 0.06
C VAL A 136 -18.93 -7.52 0.13
N ARG A 137 -19.68 -7.45 -0.97
CA ARG A 137 -21.06 -7.96 -1.02
C ARG A 137 -21.13 -9.47 -0.74
N ALA A 138 -20.22 -10.25 -1.31
CA ALA A 138 -20.13 -11.68 -1.04
C ALA A 138 -19.82 -11.97 0.43
N ALA A 139 -18.88 -11.24 1.03
CA ALA A 139 -18.55 -11.37 2.45
C ALA A 139 -19.76 -11.05 3.35
N GLN A 140 -20.47 -9.95 3.05
CA GLN A 140 -21.69 -9.56 3.77
C GLN A 140 -22.79 -10.61 3.65
N ALA A 141 -22.99 -11.19 2.46
CA ALA A 141 -23.95 -12.27 2.24
C ALA A 141 -23.64 -13.53 3.08
N THR A 142 -22.37 -13.75 3.43
CA THR A 142 -21.94 -14.83 4.34
C THR A 142 -21.93 -14.44 5.82
N GLY A 143 -22.43 -13.25 6.17
CA GLY A 143 -22.56 -12.78 7.55
C GLY A 143 -21.35 -12.04 8.12
N ALA A 144 -20.32 -11.75 7.32
CA ALA A 144 -19.22 -10.90 7.76
C ALA A 144 -19.72 -9.47 8.02
N ARG A 145 -19.30 -8.87 9.14
CA ARG A 145 -19.76 -7.53 9.54
C ARG A 145 -18.64 -6.51 9.55
N SER A 146 -17.49 -6.86 10.13
CA SER A 146 -16.33 -5.97 10.18
C SER A 146 -15.54 -6.08 8.89
N ILE A 147 -15.70 -5.07 8.05
CA ILE A 147 -15.02 -4.98 6.75
C ILE A 147 -14.39 -3.60 6.64
N ASP A 148 -13.08 -3.56 6.47
CA ASP A 148 -12.34 -2.33 6.18
C ASP A 148 -12.23 -2.12 4.67
N VAL A 149 -12.35 -0.88 4.21
CA VAL A 149 -12.32 -0.57 2.77
C VAL A 149 -11.46 0.65 2.43
N GLY A 150 -10.84 0.58 1.26
CA GLY A 150 -10.23 1.74 0.61
C GLY A 150 -8.80 2.04 1.04
N CYS A 151 -8.31 3.21 0.59
CA CYS A 151 -6.96 3.71 0.82
C CYS A 151 -6.57 3.75 2.32
N LEU A 152 -7.54 4.01 3.20
CA LEU A 152 -7.32 4.22 4.63
C LEU A 152 -8.08 3.23 5.52
N GLN A 153 -8.55 2.12 4.94
CA GLN A 153 -9.18 1.00 5.65
C GLN A 153 -10.26 1.45 6.64
N VAL A 154 -11.22 2.24 6.15
CA VAL A 154 -12.37 2.69 6.95
C VAL A 154 -13.29 1.49 7.19
N ASN A 155 -13.59 1.18 8.45
CA ASN A 155 -14.41 0.04 8.83
C ASN A 155 -15.91 0.31 8.70
N LEU A 156 -16.62 -0.50 7.91
CA LEU A 156 -18.05 -0.33 7.63
C LEU A 156 -18.97 -0.65 8.83
N LEU A 157 -18.54 -1.47 9.79
CA LEU A 157 -19.30 -1.76 11.01
C LEU A 157 -19.26 -0.58 11.98
N HIS A 158 -18.09 0.02 12.17
CA HIS A 158 -17.90 1.13 13.12
C HIS A 158 -18.31 2.49 12.53
N HIS A 159 -18.32 2.60 11.20
CA HIS A 159 -18.65 3.82 10.48
C HIS A 159 -19.77 3.60 9.44
N PRO A 160 -20.98 3.16 9.87
CA PRO A 160 -22.05 2.73 8.96
C PRO A 160 -22.61 3.86 8.09
N HIS A 161 -22.37 5.13 8.48
CA HIS A 161 -22.80 6.32 7.75
C HIS A 161 -21.63 7.08 7.11
N ALA A 162 -20.46 6.45 6.98
CA ALA A 162 -19.30 7.09 6.33
C ALA A 162 -19.52 7.36 4.85
N PHE A 163 -20.26 6.47 4.18
CA PHE A 163 -20.43 6.48 2.73
C PHE A 163 -21.87 6.12 2.38
N ALA A 164 -22.43 6.74 1.35
CA ALA A 164 -23.74 6.44 0.80
C ALA A 164 -23.75 5.12 0.02
N SER A 165 -22.59 4.64 -0.43
CA SER A 165 -22.46 3.37 -1.15
C SER A 165 -21.06 2.77 -1.05
N LEU A 166 -20.92 1.48 -1.40
CA LEU A 166 -19.60 0.85 -1.55
C LEU A 166 -18.77 1.50 -2.67
N ALA A 167 -19.41 2.01 -3.73
CA ALA A 167 -18.71 2.73 -4.79
C ALA A 167 -18.04 4.00 -4.25
N GLU A 168 -18.75 4.75 -3.41
CA GLU A 168 -18.18 5.91 -2.72
C GLU A 168 -17.11 5.49 -1.70
N ALA A 169 -17.30 4.38 -0.98
CA ALA A 169 -16.31 3.90 -0.02
C ALA A 169 -14.95 3.55 -0.66
N PHE A 170 -14.95 3.13 -1.93
CA PHE A 170 -13.77 2.88 -2.74
C PHE A 170 -13.33 4.07 -3.61
N ASP A 171 -14.05 5.20 -3.59
CA ASP A 171 -13.58 6.45 -4.19
C ASP A 171 -12.43 7.02 -3.34
N PRO A 172 -11.22 7.21 -3.91
CA PRO A 172 -10.07 7.66 -3.13
C PRO A 172 -10.31 8.98 -2.40
N ALA A 173 -11.06 9.90 -3.02
CA ALA A 173 -11.30 11.22 -2.46
C ALA A 173 -12.31 11.15 -1.30
N ALA A 174 -13.42 10.42 -1.43
CA ALA A 174 -14.39 10.22 -0.36
C ALA A 174 -13.77 9.46 0.83
N ASN A 175 -13.03 8.38 0.56
CA ASN A 175 -12.34 7.61 1.59
C ASN A 175 -11.34 8.47 2.37
N ALA A 176 -10.52 9.26 1.66
CA ALA A 176 -9.56 10.18 2.26
C ALA A 176 -10.22 11.29 3.08
N ARG A 177 -11.28 11.92 2.56
CA ARG A 177 -12.03 12.95 3.29
C ARG A 177 -12.60 12.43 4.60
N TYR A 178 -13.25 11.26 4.58
CA TYR A 178 -13.83 10.68 5.79
C TYR A 178 -12.77 10.39 6.85
N ALA A 179 -11.69 9.71 6.47
CA ALA A 179 -10.62 9.32 7.37
C ALA A 179 -9.85 10.53 7.93
N ALA A 180 -9.64 11.58 7.12
CA ALA A 180 -9.03 12.82 7.59
C ALA A 180 -9.89 13.50 8.66
N ALA A 181 -11.19 13.66 8.42
CA ALA A 181 -12.11 14.21 9.40
C ALA A 181 -12.18 13.36 10.68
N PHE A 182 -12.10 12.02 10.55
CA PHE A 182 -12.02 11.13 11.70
C PHE A 182 -10.74 11.32 12.51
N LEU A 183 -9.57 11.33 11.86
CA LEU A 183 -8.30 11.59 12.51
C LEU A 183 -8.29 12.97 13.19
N ARG A 184 -8.91 13.98 12.57
CA ARG A 184 -9.03 15.33 13.15
C ARG A 184 -9.87 15.33 14.43
N ARG A 185 -10.96 14.56 14.48
CA ARG A 185 -11.75 14.37 15.72
C ARG A 185 -10.95 13.68 16.81
N LEU A 186 -10.15 12.66 16.45
CA LEU A 186 -9.26 12.00 17.41
C LEU A 186 -8.21 12.98 17.96
N PHE A 187 -7.62 13.80 17.09
CA PHE A 187 -6.71 14.85 17.52
C PHE A 187 -7.38 15.88 18.44
N ALA A 188 -8.64 16.26 18.19
CA ALA A 188 -9.36 17.16 19.08
C ALA A 188 -9.53 16.59 20.50
N ALA A 189 -9.58 15.27 20.65
CA ALA A 189 -9.64 14.60 21.95
C ALA A 189 -8.26 14.38 22.59
N THR A 190 -7.22 14.14 21.80
CA THR A 190 -5.88 13.78 22.31
C THR A 190 -4.91 14.95 22.40
N HIS A 191 -5.11 16.00 21.60
CA HIS A 191 -4.17 17.11 21.39
C HIS A 191 -2.73 16.69 20.99
N ASP A 192 -2.58 15.46 20.51
CA ASP A 192 -1.30 14.86 20.12
C ASP A 192 -1.54 14.02 18.87
N TRP A 193 -0.81 14.33 17.79
CA TRP A 193 -0.95 13.65 16.50
C TRP A 193 -0.50 12.19 16.53
N ALA A 194 0.52 11.85 17.32
CA ALA A 194 0.96 10.48 17.48
C ALA A 194 -0.05 9.67 18.31
N ALA A 195 -0.68 10.28 19.32
CA ALA A 195 -1.78 9.66 20.06
C ALA A 195 -3.04 9.51 19.19
N ALA A 196 -3.39 10.52 18.39
CA ALA A 196 -4.51 10.46 17.44
C ALA A 196 -4.30 9.36 16.40
N ALA A 197 -3.08 9.25 15.85
CA ALA A 197 -2.72 8.16 14.93
C ALA A 197 -2.84 6.79 15.61
N ALA A 198 -2.43 6.65 16.87
CA ALA A 198 -2.60 5.40 17.61
C ALA A 198 -4.09 5.03 17.79
N ALA A 199 -4.90 6.03 18.18
CA ALA A 199 -6.34 5.89 18.38
C ALA A 199 -7.13 5.65 17.08
N TYR A 200 -6.56 5.99 15.91
CA TYR A 200 -7.14 5.70 14.60
C TYR A 200 -7.36 4.19 14.42
N HIS A 201 -6.40 3.38 14.87
CA HIS A 201 -6.48 1.93 14.78
C HIS A 201 -7.23 1.30 15.94
N SER A 202 -6.92 1.69 17.17
CA SER A 202 -7.60 1.18 18.37
C SER A 202 -7.40 2.13 19.55
N GLN A 203 -8.44 2.33 20.34
CA GLN A 203 -8.38 3.09 21.60
C GLN A 203 -7.96 2.22 22.79
N THR A 204 -7.76 0.92 22.57
CA THR A 204 -7.22 0.00 23.58
C THR A 204 -5.69 0.17 23.67
N PRO A 205 -5.13 0.59 24.82
CA PRO A 205 -3.71 0.96 24.91
C PRO A 205 -2.73 -0.13 24.46
N ALA A 206 -3.02 -1.40 24.78
CA ALA A 206 -2.16 -2.53 24.43
C ALA A 206 -2.00 -2.75 22.91
N LEU A 207 -2.98 -2.31 22.11
CA LEU A 207 -2.97 -2.45 20.64
C LEU A 207 -2.47 -1.18 19.95
N ALA A 208 -2.68 -0.03 20.57
CA ALA A 208 -2.30 1.28 20.05
C ALA A 208 -0.77 1.46 19.94
N GLY A 209 0.00 0.87 20.85
CA GLY A 209 1.47 1.02 20.91
C GLY A 209 2.22 0.53 19.66
N PRO A 210 2.10 -0.76 19.28
CA PRO A 210 2.77 -1.29 18.08
C PRO A 210 2.33 -0.57 16.80
N TYR A 211 1.05 -0.24 16.68
CA TYR A 211 0.53 0.49 15.52
C TYR A 211 1.12 1.90 15.43
N ARG A 212 1.14 2.65 16.53
CA ARG A 212 1.76 3.97 16.62
C ARG A 212 3.21 3.93 16.14
N ALA A 213 3.99 2.94 16.59
CA ALA A 213 5.38 2.79 16.17
C ALA A 213 5.51 2.60 14.64
N GLN A 214 4.63 1.81 14.03
CA GLN A 214 4.62 1.61 12.57
C GLN A 214 4.29 2.92 11.82
N VAL A 215 3.25 3.64 12.25
CA VAL A 215 2.86 4.90 11.61
C VAL A 215 3.95 5.96 11.77
N MET A 216 4.52 6.12 12.97
CA MET A 216 5.59 7.10 13.19
C MET A 216 6.84 6.77 12.37
N ALA A 217 7.20 5.49 12.24
CA ALA A 217 8.31 5.07 11.39
C ALA A 217 8.02 5.34 9.90
N ALA A 218 6.79 5.11 9.43
CA ALA A 218 6.39 5.45 8.07
C ALA A 218 6.40 6.97 7.83
N TRP A 219 5.92 7.76 8.80
CA TRP A 219 5.86 9.21 8.71
C TRP A 219 7.25 9.85 8.67
N ALA A 220 8.18 9.36 9.49
CA ALA A 220 9.59 9.78 9.46
C ALA A 220 10.24 9.51 8.09
N ARG A 221 10.00 8.33 7.48
CA ARG A 221 10.52 8.00 6.13
C ARG A 221 9.95 8.90 5.02
N LEU A 222 8.76 9.46 5.22
CA LEU A 222 8.13 10.39 4.28
C LEU A 222 8.58 11.84 4.49
N GLY A 223 9.48 12.11 5.45
CA GLY A 223 9.96 13.46 5.77
C GLY A 223 8.99 14.27 6.65
N GLY A 224 8.16 13.59 7.46
CA GLY A 224 7.37 14.25 8.51
C GLY A 224 8.27 14.92 9.56
N PRO A 225 7.78 15.94 10.27
CA PRO A 225 8.53 16.58 11.34
C PRO A 225 9.00 15.55 12.38
N ALA A 226 10.28 15.60 12.73
CA ALA A 226 10.89 14.68 13.67
C ALA A 226 10.31 14.93 15.08
N GLY A 227 9.52 13.97 15.57
CA GLY A 227 8.76 14.10 16.82
C GLY A 227 7.34 14.57 16.51
N GLY A 228 6.36 13.70 16.72
CA GLY A 228 4.93 13.97 16.51
C GLY A 228 4.47 15.12 17.40
N GLY A 229 4.72 16.35 16.95
CA GLY A 229 4.67 17.55 17.75
C GLY A 229 3.29 17.79 18.34
N THR A 230 3.27 17.98 19.66
CA THR A 230 2.26 18.81 20.31
C THR A 230 2.37 20.20 19.71
N VAL A 231 1.34 20.65 18.99
CA VAL A 231 1.24 22.07 18.65
C VAL A 231 0.79 22.76 19.93
N VAL A 232 1.74 23.22 20.74
CA VAL A 232 1.46 24.10 21.87
C VAL A 232 1.01 25.42 21.26
N ALA A 233 -0.28 25.74 21.38
CA ALA A 233 -0.75 27.09 21.10
C ALA A 233 0.07 28.05 21.98
N SER A 234 0.70 29.06 21.39
CA SER A 234 1.41 30.10 22.14
C SER A 234 0.39 30.96 22.91
N GLY A 235 0.02 30.48 24.09
CA GLY A 235 -0.70 31.17 25.15
C GLY A 235 0.10 31.03 26.44
N GLY A 236 0.46 32.15 27.06
CA GLY A 236 1.43 32.20 28.15
C GLY A 236 1.01 31.54 29.46
N ALA A 237 2.05 31.10 30.18
CA ALA A 237 2.18 30.89 31.63
C ALA A 237 1.20 29.96 32.37
N GLY A 238 1.76 28.88 32.93
CA GLY A 238 1.14 28.11 34.02
C GLY A 238 1.66 26.68 34.08
N GLY A 239 2.68 26.42 34.91
CA GLY A 239 3.34 25.11 35.01
C GLY A 239 2.49 24.04 35.68
N ALA A 240 2.68 22.79 35.24
CA ALA A 240 2.52 21.57 36.03
C ALA A 240 3.43 20.48 35.43
N ALA A 241 4.17 19.79 36.28
CA ALA A 241 5.17 18.79 35.90
C ALA A 241 4.53 17.52 35.32
N SER A 242 5.04 17.05 34.18
CA SER A 242 4.68 15.75 33.58
C SER A 242 5.36 14.59 34.33
N PRO A 243 4.65 13.50 34.67
CA PRO A 243 5.22 12.36 35.39
C PRO A 243 5.97 11.33 34.52
N PHE A 244 6.30 11.65 33.26
CA PHE A 244 6.95 10.69 32.37
C PHE A 244 8.45 10.98 32.23
N ALA A 245 9.25 10.24 33.00
CA ALA A 245 10.69 10.16 32.80
C ALA A 245 11.01 9.42 31.47
N PRO A 246 12.09 9.80 30.76
CA PRO A 246 12.50 9.10 29.54
C PRO A 246 13.16 7.75 29.89
N VAL A 247 12.54 6.66 29.45
CA VAL A 247 13.21 5.35 29.37
C VAL A 247 14.08 5.30 28.11
N THR A 248 15.36 4.98 28.30
CA THR A 248 16.33 4.71 27.24
C THR A 248 15.86 3.57 26.33
N PRO A 249 15.87 3.71 25.00
CA PRO A 249 15.47 2.63 24.12
C PRO A 249 16.57 1.57 24.06
N LEU A 250 16.25 0.36 24.52
CA LEU A 250 17.00 -0.84 24.17
C LEU A 250 16.82 -1.11 22.67
N ALA A 251 17.91 -1.30 21.94
CA ALA A 251 17.88 -1.56 20.50
C ALA A 251 17.13 -2.88 20.20
N MET A 252 15.89 -2.78 19.75
CA MET A 252 15.13 -3.91 19.19
C MET A 252 15.31 -3.97 17.67
N ALA A 253 15.72 -5.15 17.20
CA ALA A 253 15.78 -5.50 15.79
C ALA A 253 14.42 -5.27 15.10
N PRO A 254 14.39 -4.93 13.79
CA PRO A 254 13.16 -4.56 13.10
C PRO A 254 12.18 -5.75 13.02
N PRO A 255 10.88 -5.54 13.27
CA PRO A 255 9.87 -6.58 13.07
C PRO A 255 9.71 -6.87 11.57
N ARG A 256 9.61 -8.16 11.24
CA ARG A 256 9.26 -8.64 9.90
C ARG A 256 7.81 -8.24 9.58
N LEU A 257 7.60 -7.69 8.38
CA LEU A 257 6.29 -7.37 7.81
C LEU A 257 5.32 -8.54 8.01
N ALA A 258 4.12 -8.25 8.53
CA ALA A 258 3.08 -9.24 8.69
C ALA A 258 2.75 -9.86 7.33
N ALA A 259 3.04 -11.15 7.18
CA ALA A 259 2.53 -11.96 6.09
C ALA A 259 1.00 -12.08 6.25
N GLY A 260 0.22 -11.57 5.30
CA GLY A 260 -1.25 -11.65 5.41
C GLY A 260 -2.04 -11.22 4.17
N PHE A 261 -1.52 -10.31 3.35
CA PHE A 261 -2.25 -9.88 2.16
C PHE A 261 -2.15 -10.89 1.02
N ARG A 262 -3.29 -11.42 0.58
CA ARG A 262 -3.37 -12.23 -0.64
C ARG A 262 -3.54 -11.31 -1.85
N ILE A 263 -2.67 -11.47 -2.84
CA ILE A 263 -2.89 -10.92 -4.19
C ILE A 263 -3.81 -11.92 -4.91
N ILE A 264 -5.07 -11.56 -5.11
CA ILE A 264 -5.97 -12.38 -5.91
C ILE A 264 -5.80 -11.96 -7.38
N ARG A 265 -5.18 -12.84 -8.16
CA ARG A 265 -5.16 -12.76 -9.63
C ARG A 265 -6.27 -13.69 -10.13
N SER A 266 -7.12 -13.20 -11.03
CA SER A 266 -8.36 -13.85 -11.47
C SER A 266 -8.19 -15.35 -11.75
N GLY A 267 -8.87 -16.19 -10.98
CA GLY A 267 -8.94 -17.65 -11.09
C GLY A 267 -10.03 -18.20 -10.16
N PRO A 268 -10.63 -19.37 -10.45
CA PRO A 268 -11.82 -19.85 -9.73
C PRO A 268 -11.47 -20.16 -8.27
N ALA A 269 -12.33 -19.70 -7.37
CA ALA A 269 -12.15 -19.75 -5.93
C ALA A 269 -11.99 -21.20 -5.43
N GLY A 270 -10.87 -21.50 -4.78
CA GLY A 270 -10.65 -22.77 -4.09
C GLY A 270 -9.54 -22.63 -3.05
N GLY A 271 -9.88 -22.85 -1.78
CA GLY A 271 -8.91 -22.99 -0.69
C GLY A 271 -9.17 -22.08 0.51
N ALA A 272 -10.06 -22.53 1.41
CA ALA A 272 -10.21 -21.98 2.75
C ALA A 272 -8.93 -22.25 3.56
N ALA A 273 -8.33 -21.20 4.12
CA ALA A 273 -7.26 -21.29 5.11
C ALA A 273 -7.85 -21.26 6.53
N PRO A 274 -7.15 -21.85 7.52
CA PRO A 274 -7.68 -22.04 8.87
C PRO A 274 -7.94 -20.71 9.60
N PRO A 275 -8.87 -20.68 10.58
CA PRO A 275 -9.35 -19.45 11.18
C PRO A 275 -8.29 -18.84 12.10
N GLY A 276 -7.56 -17.84 11.60
CA GLY A 276 -6.91 -16.85 12.44
C GLY A 276 -7.98 -16.03 13.18
N ARG A 277 -7.77 -15.78 14.48
CA ARG A 277 -8.67 -14.99 15.34
C ARG A 277 -9.01 -13.65 14.65
N SER A 278 -10.29 -13.36 14.44
CA SER A 278 -10.68 -12.20 13.63
C SER A 278 -10.35 -10.88 14.33
N LEU A 279 -9.67 -9.98 13.58
CA LEU A 279 -9.31 -8.61 14.00
C LEU A 279 -10.54 -7.70 14.20
N ALA A 280 -11.73 -8.18 13.83
CA ALA A 280 -13.00 -7.48 13.87
C ALA A 280 -13.47 -7.04 15.26
N ALA A 281 -13.04 -7.72 16.33
CA ALA A 281 -13.50 -7.44 17.68
C ALA A 281 -12.80 -6.23 18.35
N TYR A 282 -11.79 -5.62 17.69
CA TYR A 282 -10.83 -4.73 18.37
C TYR A 282 -10.77 -3.30 17.85
N ARG A 283 -11.64 -2.94 16.89
CA ARG A 283 -11.76 -1.57 16.39
C ARG A 283 -13.01 -0.91 17.03
N SER A 284 -12.89 0.37 17.29
CA SER A 284 -13.73 1.27 18.11
C SER A 284 -15.16 0.83 18.47
N GLN A 285 -15.48 0.79 19.77
CA GLN A 285 -16.83 1.21 20.18
C GLN A 285 -17.03 2.65 19.68
N PRO A 286 -18.16 2.99 19.02
CA PRO A 286 -18.47 4.38 18.74
C PRO A 286 -18.53 5.13 20.06
N ILE A 287 -17.86 6.28 20.15
CA ILE A 287 -18.16 7.22 21.24
C ILE A 287 -19.58 7.73 20.98
N PRO A 288 -20.56 7.49 21.87
CA PRO A 288 -21.78 8.28 21.86
C PRO A 288 -21.34 9.70 22.25
N PHE A 289 -21.27 10.59 21.27
CA PHE A 289 -21.22 12.01 21.58
C PHE A 289 -22.66 12.45 21.77
N ASP A 290 -23.02 12.77 23.01
CA ASP A 290 -24.26 13.44 23.33
C ASP A 290 -24.40 14.66 22.41
N ARG A 291 -25.54 14.74 21.72
CA ARG A 291 -25.99 16.00 21.13
C ARG A 291 -26.37 16.93 22.28
N GLY A 292 -25.40 17.64 22.83
CA GLY A 292 -25.61 18.63 23.87
C GLY A 292 -25.39 20.05 23.35
N GLY A 293 -26.48 20.81 23.20
CA GLY A 293 -26.51 22.28 23.21
C GLY A 293 -26.52 22.96 21.85
#